data_AF-A0A9D9HG34-F1
#
_entry.id   AF-A0A9D9HG34-F1
#
_cell.length_a   1.000
_cell.length_b   1.000
_cell.length_c   1.000
_cell.angle_alpha   90.00
_cell.angle_beta   90.00
_cell.angle_gamma   90.00
#
_symmetry.space_group_name_H-M   'P 1'
#
loop_
_entity.id
_entity.type
_entity.pdbx_description
1 polymer ?
#
loop_
_entity_poly.entity_id
_entity_poly.type
_entity_poly.pdbx_seq_one_letter_code
_entity_poly.pdbx_strand_id
1 'polypeptide(L)'
;MEPNVSAGCALDTEVSQEEQISGRTGKIYCANCIHCKLVPAPAENASGQFYLRVRCDAGKWKKKLGGEKIYKYFTVTRRSIDACDCYESMGEDDNFISELRNTLPIRDELYD
;
A
#
# COMPACT_ATOMS: atom_id res chain seq x y z
N MET A 1 52.60 48.72 -1.11
CA MET A 1 52.25 47.49 -0.36
C MET A 1 50.87 47.08 -0.83
N GLU A 2 50.83 46.20 -1.83
CA GLU A 2 49.62 45.44 -2.17
C GLU A 2 49.59 44.17 -1.32
N PRO A 3 48.39 43.67 -1.00
CA PRO A 3 47.92 42.42 -1.61
C PRO A 3 46.52 42.64 -2.22
N ASN A 4 46.29 42.37 -3.51
CA ASN A 4 46.10 41.09 -4.22
C ASN A 4 44.85 40.28 -3.78
N VAL A 5 44.08 39.87 -4.81
CA VAL A 5 43.25 38.65 -5.01
C VAL A 5 42.07 38.44 -4.05
N SER A 6 40.87 38.00 -4.45
CA SER A 6 40.09 37.82 -5.69
C SER A 6 38.80 37.10 -5.22
N ALA A 7 37.93 36.77 -6.18
CA ALA A 7 36.84 35.80 -6.09
C ALA A 7 35.55 36.28 -5.41
N GLY A 8 34.55 36.53 -6.26
CA GLY A 8 33.16 36.63 -5.86
C GLY A 8 32.50 35.26 -5.69
N CYS A 9 31.19 35.35 -5.43
CA CYS A 9 30.07 34.48 -5.82
C CYS A 9 29.02 34.57 -4.73
N ALA A 10 27.83 35.06 -5.14
CA ALA A 10 26.59 34.87 -4.41
C ALA A 10 26.29 33.38 -4.25
N LEU A 11 25.56 33.01 -3.20
CA LEU A 11 24.31 32.23 -3.31
C LEU A 11 23.82 31.80 -1.93
N ASP A 12 22.55 32.13 -1.71
CA ASP A 12 21.65 31.64 -0.69
C ASP A 12 21.81 30.14 -0.46
N THR A 13 22.10 29.74 0.79
CA THR A 13 21.92 28.34 1.19
C THR A 13 20.51 28.19 1.72
N GLU A 14 19.60 27.99 0.78
CA GLU A 14 18.30 27.38 1.00
C GLU A 14 18.54 25.98 1.58
N VAL A 15 18.28 25.78 2.87
CA VAL A 15 18.16 24.42 3.42
C VAL A 15 16.79 23.93 3.02
N SER A 16 16.72 23.41 1.79
CA SER A 16 15.69 22.52 1.31
C SER A 16 15.68 21.29 2.21
N GLN A 17 14.81 21.29 3.21
CA GLN A 17 14.23 20.04 3.67
C GLN A 17 13.28 19.59 2.57
N GLU A 18 13.85 18.94 1.54
CA GLU A 18 13.15 17.92 0.79
C GLU A 18 12.82 16.81 1.79
N GLU A 19 11.76 17.01 2.57
CA GLU A 19 10.92 15.86 2.89
C GLU A 19 10.63 15.22 1.54
N GLN A 20 11.19 14.03 1.35
CA GLN A 20 10.92 13.18 0.22
C GLN A 20 9.43 12.88 0.21
N ILE A 21 8.66 13.80 -0.36
CA ILE A 21 7.39 13.51 -1.00
C ILE A 21 7.83 12.66 -2.19
N SER A 22 7.95 11.35 -1.95
CA SER A 22 8.07 10.36 -3.01
C SER A 22 6.98 10.70 -4.01
N GLY A 23 7.38 11.28 -5.14
CA GLY A 23 6.48 11.78 -6.18
C GLY A 23 5.73 10.63 -6.81
N ARG A 24 4.69 10.13 -6.14
CA ARG A 24 3.77 9.16 -6.70
C ARG A 24 2.55 9.89 -7.22
N THR A 25 2.64 10.40 -8.43
CA THR A 25 1.50 10.32 -9.35
C THR A 25 1.31 8.87 -9.82
N GLY A 26 1.26 7.95 -8.86
CA GLY A 26 1.38 6.51 -9.04
C GLY A 26 0.37 5.82 -8.15
N LYS A 27 -0.50 5.02 -8.75
CA LYS A 27 -1.61 4.37 -8.05
C LYS A 27 -1.07 3.57 -6.87
N ILE A 28 -1.69 3.69 -5.70
CA ILE A 28 -1.31 2.91 -4.52
C ILE A 28 -2.03 1.57 -4.51
N TYR A 29 -1.35 0.52 -4.04
CA TYR A 29 -1.90 -0.83 -3.98
C TYR A 29 -2.27 -1.18 -2.55
N CYS A 30 -3.56 -1.40 -2.29
CA CYS A 30 -4.01 -1.72 -0.93
C CYS A 30 -3.35 -2.99 -0.38
N ALA A 31 -2.94 -3.94 -1.23
CA ALA A 31 -2.24 -5.14 -0.76
C ALA A 31 -0.86 -4.83 -0.14
N ASN A 32 -0.24 -3.69 -0.46
CA ASN A 32 1.01 -3.23 0.15
C ASN A 32 0.79 -2.29 1.36
N CYS A 33 -0.45 -2.11 1.81
CA CYS A 33 -0.75 -1.26 2.95
C CYS A 33 -0.75 -2.06 4.26
N ILE A 34 -0.08 -1.58 5.31
CA ILE A 34 -0.06 -2.24 6.63
C ILE A 34 -1.44 -2.38 7.27
N HIS A 35 -2.40 -1.53 6.88
CA HIS A 35 -3.76 -1.56 7.39
C HIS A 35 -4.64 -2.57 6.65
N CYS A 36 -4.20 -3.10 5.50
CA CYS A 36 -4.94 -4.12 4.76
C CYS A 36 -4.47 -5.51 5.20
N LYS A 37 -5.26 -6.15 6.07
CA LYS A 37 -4.89 -7.37 6.79
C LYS A 37 -5.61 -8.59 6.25
N LEU A 38 -4.91 -9.71 6.16
CA LEU A 38 -5.50 -11.01 5.86
C LEU A 38 -6.25 -11.53 7.09
N VAL A 39 -7.47 -12.04 6.89
CA VAL A 39 -8.37 -12.56 7.92
C VAL A 39 -9.06 -13.83 7.42
N PRO A 40 -9.30 -14.80 8.32
CA PRO A 40 -10.13 -15.95 8.00
C PRO A 40 -11.60 -15.53 7.90
N ALA A 41 -12.30 -16.04 6.90
CA ALA A 41 -13.74 -15.93 6.76
C ALA A 41 -14.36 -17.33 6.70
N PRO A 42 -15.42 -17.62 7.45
CA PRO A 42 -16.00 -18.95 7.52
C PRO A 42 -16.47 -19.42 6.15
N ALA A 43 -16.18 -20.68 5.82
CA ALA A 43 -16.74 -21.31 4.64
C ALA A 43 -18.22 -21.66 4.89
N GLU A 44 -19.10 -21.33 3.95
CA GLU A 44 -20.55 -21.55 4.11
C GLU A 44 -20.91 -23.05 4.20
N ASN A 45 -20.06 -23.93 3.66
CA ASN A 45 -20.39 -25.33 3.40
C ASN A 45 -19.73 -26.33 4.36
N ALA A 46 -18.90 -25.89 5.31
CA ALA A 46 -18.17 -26.81 6.17
C ALA A 46 -17.76 -26.20 7.52
N SER A 47 -17.98 -26.97 8.59
CA SER A 47 -17.54 -26.61 9.94
C SER A 47 -16.03 -26.73 10.06
N GLY A 48 -15.37 -25.67 10.51
CA GLY A 48 -13.91 -25.63 10.71
C GLY A 48 -13.13 -25.09 9.52
N GLN A 49 -13.71 -25.09 8.32
CA GLN A 49 -13.01 -24.57 7.14
C GLN A 49 -13.20 -23.06 6.97
N PHE A 50 -12.17 -22.40 6.43
CA PHE A 50 -12.20 -20.96 6.17
C PHE A 50 -11.54 -20.58 4.85
N TYR A 51 -11.94 -19.42 4.34
CA TYR A 51 -11.30 -18.73 3.23
C TYR A 51 -10.40 -17.63 3.77
N LEU A 52 -9.26 -17.43 3.11
CA LEU A 52 -8.45 -16.23 3.33
C LEU A 52 -9.07 -15.04 2.59
N ARG A 53 -9.22 -13.95 3.34
CA ARG A 53 -9.84 -12.71 2.89
C ARG A 53 -9.04 -11.52 3.39
N VAL A 54 -9.12 -10.38 2.71
CA VAL A 54 -8.45 -9.15 3.16
C VAL A 54 -9.48 -8.15 3.60
N ARG A 55 -9.22 -7.49 4.73
CA ARG A 55 -10.00 -6.40 5.31
C ARG A 55 -9.11 -5.16 5.50
N CYS A 56 -9.71 -3.98 5.67
CA CYS A 56 -8.97 -2.75 5.94
C CYS A 56 -9.24 -2.32 7.39
N ASP A 57 -8.26 -2.49 8.27
CA ASP A 57 -8.35 -2.18 9.70
C ASP A 57 -8.50 -0.66 9.96
N ALA A 58 -8.05 0.18 9.02
CA ALA A 58 -8.33 1.61 9.02
C ALA A 58 -9.78 1.97 8.63
N GLY A 59 -10.62 0.97 8.33
CA GLY A 59 -12.05 1.13 8.07
C GLY A 59 -12.38 1.84 6.75
N LYS A 60 -11.45 1.91 5.79
CA LYS A 60 -11.68 2.60 4.49
C LYS A 60 -12.63 1.83 3.57
N TRP A 61 -12.83 0.54 3.80
CA TRP A 61 -13.68 -0.32 2.97
C TRP A 61 -15.07 -0.48 3.57
N LYS A 62 -16.01 0.38 3.20
CA LYS A 62 -17.38 0.37 3.72
C LYS A 62 -18.39 -0.05 2.64
N LYS A 63 -19.40 -0.84 3.03
CA LYS A 63 -20.54 -1.14 2.15
C LYS A 63 -21.58 -0.01 2.25
N LYS A 64 -22.43 0.13 1.22
CA LYS A 64 -23.53 1.12 1.19
C LYS A 64 -24.54 0.92 2.32
N LEU A 65 -24.82 -0.33 2.70
CA LEU A 65 -25.78 -0.69 3.75
C LEU A 65 -25.12 -0.86 5.14
N GLY A 66 -23.91 -0.35 5.32
CA GLY A 66 -23.14 -0.52 6.55
C GLY A 66 -22.32 -1.81 6.60
N GLY A 67 -21.39 -1.85 7.54
CA GLY A 67 -20.41 -2.92 7.69
C GLY A 67 -19.19 -2.77 6.78
N GLU A 68 -18.17 -3.56 7.09
CA GLU A 68 -16.92 -3.59 6.34
C GLU A 68 -17.04 -4.44 5.08
N LYS A 69 -16.39 -3.98 4.01
CA LYS A 69 -16.23 -4.76 2.78
C LYS A 69 -14.93 -5.53 2.84
N ILE A 70 -15.02 -6.84 2.69
CA ILE A 70 -13.90 -7.77 2.70
C ILE A 70 -13.74 -8.35 1.29
N TYR A 71 -12.50 -8.51 0.80
CA TYR A 71 -12.21 -8.99 -0.56
C TYR A 71 -11.38 -10.27 -0.55
N LYS A 72 -11.35 -10.98 -1.68
CA LYS A 72 -10.38 -12.05 -1.92
C LYS A 72 -8.97 -11.47 -1.99
N TYR A 73 -7.96 -12.21 -1.52
CA TYR A 73 -6.59 -11.71 -1.50
C TYR A 73 -6.09 -11.32 -2.91
N PHE A 74 -6.26 -12.21 -3.89
CA PHE A 74 -5.96 -11.95 -5.29
C PHE A 74 -6.67 -10.71 -5.88
N THR A 75 -7.87 -10.38 -5.41
CA THR A 75 -8.58 -9.18 -5.88
C THR A 75 -7.90 -7.91 -5.39
N VAL A 76 -7.36 -7.91 -4.17
CA VAL A 76 -6.72 -6.72 -3.57
C VAL A 76 -5.40 -6.40 -4.26
N THR A 77 -4.64 -7.40 -4.72
CA THR A 77 -3.35 -7.17 -5.42
C THR A 77 -3.50 -6.51 -6.78
N ARG A 78 -4.69 -6.60 -7.39
CA ARG A 78 -5.03 -5.94 -8.67
C ARG A 78 -5.72 -4.59 -8.47
N ARG A 79 -6.22 -4.32 -7.27
CA ARG A 79 -6.85 -3.04 -6.94
C ARG A 79 -5.79 -1.99 -6.69
N SER A 80 -5.90 -0.91 -7.44
CA SER A 80 -5.12 0.30 -7.21
C SER A 80 -6.08 1.47 -7.09
N ILE A 81 -5.76 2.41 -6.21
CA ILE A 81 -6.54 3.62 -5.96
C ILE A 81 -5.61 4.82 -6.05
N ASP A 82 -6.18 6.00 -6.23
CA ASP A 82 -5.38 7.21 -6.44
C ASP A 82 -4.77 7.72 -5.12
N ALA A 83 -5.53 7.65 -4.02
CA ALA A 83 -5.08 8.10 -2.72
C ALA A 83 -5.83 7.40 -1.57
N CYS A 84 -5.17 7.31 -0.42
CA CYS A 84 -5.77 6.89 0.85
C CYS A 84 -4.99 7.54 2.00
N ASP A 85 -5.68 8.31 2.85
CA ASP A 85 -5.07 9.07 3.95
C ASP A 85 -4.46 8.20 5.05
N CYS A 86 -4.79 6.91 5.08
CA CYS A 86 -4.22 5.93 5.99
C CYS A 86 -3.37 4.91 5.23
N TYR A 87 -2.77 5.30 4.10
CA TYR A 87 -1.86 4.41 3.39
C TYR A 87 -0.47 4.48 4.01
N GLU A 88 0.05 3.33 4.43
CA GLU A 88 1.42 3.19 4.87
C GLU A 88 1.98 1.91 4.23
N SER A 89 3.02 2.07 3.41
CA SER A 89 3.59 1.00 2.60
C SER A 89 4.40 0.03 3.47
N MET A 90 4.18 -1.27 3.30
CA MET A 90 4.92 -2.32 4.01
C MET A 90 6.27 -2.67 3.37
N GLY A 91 6.53 -2.21 2.13
CA GLY A 91 7.76 -2.46 1.40
C GLY A 91 7.76 -1.82 0.01
N GLU A 92 8.72 -2.21 -0.84
CA GLU A 92 8.80 -1.74 -2.23
C GLU A 92 7.60 -2.24 -3.06
N ASP A 93 6.76 -1.30 -3.49
CA ASP A 93 5.43 -1.58 -4.01
C ASP A 93 5.41 -2.46 -5.26
N ASP A 94 6.34 -2.30 -6.19
CA ASP A 94 6.23 -2.95 -7.50
C ASP A 94 6.67 -4.43 -7.48
N ASN A 95 7.75 -4.76 -6.76
CA ASN A 95 8.20 -6.16 -6.70
C ASN A 95 7.24 -7.01 -5.85
N PHE A 96 6.85 -6.51 -4.68
CA PHE A 96 5.95 -7.22 -3.77
C PHE A 96 4.59 -7.52 -4.41
N ILE A 97 3.97 -6.52 -5.04
CA ILE A 97 2.66 -6.70 -5.67
C ILE A 97 2.75 -7.66 -6.87
N SER A 98 3.86 -7.63 -7.62
CA SER A 98 4.08 -8.53 -8.74
C SER A 98 4.23 -9.99 -8.28
N GLU A 99 5.01 -10.23 -7.22
CA GLU A 99 5.15 -11.56 -6.62
C GLU A 99 3.80 -12.10 -6.09
N LEU A 100 3.02 -11.27 -5.40
CA LEU A 100 1.69 -11.68 -4.93
C LEU A 100 0.75 -12.05 -6.09
N ARG A 101 0.81 -11.35 -7.22
CA ARG A 101 -0.02 -11.69 -8.39
C ARG A 101 0.36 -13.01 -9.04
N ASN A 102 1.63 -13.40 -8.95
CA ASN A 102 2.15 -14.64 -9.52
C ASN A 102 1.94 -15.85 -8.60
N THR A 103 1.97 -15.64 -7.28
CA THR A 103 1.89 -16.71 -6.28
C THR A 103 0.47 -16.98 -5.79
N LEU A 104 -0.40 -15.97 -5.74
CA LEU A 104 -1.73 -16.14 -5.18
C LEU A 104 -2.67 -16.91 -6.13
N PRO A 105 -3.47 -17.85 -5.60
CA PRO A 105 -4.45 -18.58 -6.39
C PRO A 105 -5.56 -17.66 -6.90
N ILE A 106 -5.98 -17.88 -8.15
CA ILE A 106 -7.09 -17.13 -8.77
C ILE A 106 -8.43 -17.50 -8.12
N ARG A 107 -8.56 -18.77 -7.72
CA ARG A 107 -9.74 -19.30 -7.04
C ARG A 107 -9.54 -19.26 -5.54
N ASP A 108 -10.63 -19.22 -4.80
CA ASP A 108 -10.54 -19.30 -3.34
C ASP A 108 -10.17 -20.72 -2.94
N GLU A 109 -9.12 -20.83 -2.14
CA GLU A 109 -8.73 -22.06 -1.48
C GLU A 109 -9.43 -22.18 -0.14
N LEU A 110 -9.86 -23.39 0.19
CA LEU A 110 -10.35 -23.75 1.52
C LEU A 110 -9.15 -24.19 2.37
N TYR A 111 -9.08 -23.65 3.58
CA TYR A 111 -8.10 -24.00 4.60
C TYR A 111 -8.84 -24.63 5.80
N ASP A 112 -8.14 -25.51 6.51
CA ASP A 112 -8.60 -26.22 7.72
C ASP A 112 -7.90 -25.68 8.98
#